data_AF-A0AA35WJA7-F1
#
_entry.id   AF-A0AA35WJA7-F1
#
_cell.length_a   1.000
_cell.length_b   1.000
_cell.length_c   1.000
_cell.angle_alpha   90.00
_cell.angle_beta   90.00
_cell.angle_gamma   90.00
#
_symmetry.space_group_name_H-M   'P 1'
#
loop_
_entity.id
_entity.type
_entity.pdbx_description
1 polymer ?
#
loop_
_entity_poly.entity_id
_entity_poly.type
_entity_poly.pdbx_seq_one_letter_code
_entity_poly.pdbx_strand_id
1 'polypeptide(L)'
;MEPLFAELDRRRNEYDAVAITSLIGVPSGYHFEYFDRMGDMVNPWGGVEAMLTHAVSALYDVPSAHAPMLESREIANADPGVVDPRMAAEAVSLAMIQCILKGLQRSPRLVTDPEARRHHSVFNASDVSCLVIPDGCVGLPTLAALEQGISTIAVRENRNLMSNDLTELPWAPGQLHIVENYWEAAGVMAALRAGVDPTTVRRPLAGAQVTGLREQTASI
;
A
#
# COMPACT_ATOMS: atom_id res chain seq x y z
N MET A 1 -21.65 -12.42 -3.77
CA MET A 1 -20.27 -12.76 -4.19
C MET A 1 -20.16 -14.17 -4.74
N GLU A 2 -20.79 -15.19 -4.14
CA GLU A 2 -20.70 -16.60 -4.59
C GLU A 2 -20.88 -16.84 -6.10
N PRO A 3 -21.82 -16.18 -6.82
CA PRO A 3 -21.96 -16.39 -8.26
C PRO A 3 -20.73 -15.95 -9.07
N LEU A 4 -20.03 -14.90 -8.63
CA LEU A 4 -18.80 -14.44 -9.28
C LEU A 4 -17.69 -15.49 -9.16
N PHE A 5 -17.44 -15.99 -7.94
CA PHE A 5 -16.43 -17.02 -7.71
C PHE A 5 -16.77 -18.31 -8.44
N ALA A 6 -18.03 -18.74 -8.44
CA ALA A 6 -18.47 -19.91 -9.19
C ALA A 6 -18.22 -19.78 -10.70
N GLU A 7 -18.42 -18.59 -11.27
CA GLU A 7 -18.14 -18.34 -12.70
C GLU A 7 -16.63 -18.30 -12.99
N LEU A 8 -15.83 -17.70 -12.11
CA LEU A 8 -14.37 -17.70 -12.22
C LEU A 8 -13.79 -19.11 -12.11
N ASP A 9 -14.32 -19.94 -11.20
CA ASP A 9 -13.95 -21.35 -11.08
C ASP A 9 -14.31 -22.12 -12.35
N ARG A 10 -15.52 -21.90 -12.89
CA ARG A 10 -15.99 -22.57 -14.11
C ARG A 10 -15.13 -22.23 -15.32
N ARG A 11 -14.56 -21.03 -15.38
CA ARG A 11 -13.71 -20.55 -16.48
C ARG A 11 -12.22 -20.52 -16.13
N ARG A 12 -11.80 -21.25 -15.09
CA ARG A 12 -10.41 -21.23 -14.63
C ARG A 12 -9.47 -21.52 -15.80
N ASN A 13 -8.42 -20.71 -15.94
CA ASN A 13 -7.43 -20.75 -17.03
C ASN A 13 -7.93 -20.31 -18.43
N GLU A 14 -9.17 -19.84 -18.57
CA GLU A 14 -9.68 -19.23 -19.82
C GLU A 14 -9.45 -17.72 -19.88
N TYR A 15 -8.94 -17.12 -18.81
CA TYR A 15 -8.69 -15.69 -18.67
C TYR A 15 -7.31 -15.43 -18.04
N ASP A 16 -6.73 -14.28 -18.35
CA ASP A 16 -5.44 -13.81 -17.84
C ASP A 16 -5.54 -12.55 -16.97
N ALA A 17 -6.73 -11.95 -16.88
CA ALA A 17 -7.07 -10.83 -16.02
C ALA A 17 -8.57 -10.82 -15.70
N VAL A 18 -8.98 -10.17 -14.61
CA VAL A 18 -10.39 -10.01 -14.23
C VAL A 18 -10.72 -8.54 -14.00
N ALA A 19 -11.64 -8.00 -14.80
CA ALA A 19 -12.23 -6.69 -14.60
C ALA A 19 -13.57 -6.83 -13.89
N ILE A 20 -13.74 -6.14 -12.76
CA ILE A 20 -14.96 -6.18 -11.96
C ILE A 20 -15.59 -4.80 -12.00
N THR A 21 -16.90 -4.77 -12.22
CA THR A 21 -17.69 -3.59 -11.97
C THR A 21 -18.72 -3.93 -10.91
N SER A 22 -18.77 -3.11 -9.87
CA SER A 22 -19.51 -3.42 -8.64
C SER A 22 -20.42 -2.27 -8.28
N LEU A 23 -21.61 -2.61 -7.84
CA LEU A 23 -22.50 -1.70 -7.14
C LEU A 23 -22.36 -2.00 -5.64
N ILE A 24 -21.78 -1.08 -4.87
CA ILE A 24 -21.61 -1.25 -3.43
C ILE A 24 -22.66 -0.46 -2.68
N GLY A 25 -23.65 -1.19 -2.15
CA GLY A 25 -24.68 -0.66 -1.28
C GLY A 25 -24.12 -0.01 -0.03
N VAL A 26 -24.31 1.30 0.13
CA VAL A 26 -24.02 2.04 1.37
C VAL A 26 -25.30 2.69 1.90
N PRO A 27 -25.39 3.01 3.21
CA PRO A 27 -26.57 3.69 3.73
C PRO A 27 -26.80 5.05 3.06
N SER A 28 -28.06 5.45 2.95
CA SER A 28 -28.46 6.71 2.32
C SER A 28 -27.71 7.90 2.96
N GLY A 29 -27.15 8.77 2.11
CA GLY A 29 -26.40 9.95 2.54
C GLY A 29 -24.88 9.74 2.71
N TYR A 30 -24.39 8.50 2.79
CA TYR A 30 -22.96 8.22 3.02
C TYR A 30 -22.06 8.73 1.89
N HIS A 31 -22.53 8.75 0.65
CA HIS A 31 -21.78 9.31 -0.47
C HIS A 31 -21.45 10.79 -0.26
N PHE A 32 -22.44 11.59 0.18
CA PHE A 32 -22.25 13.01 0.47
C PHE A 32 -21.45 13.20 1.76
N GLU A 33 -21.77 12.43 2.82
CA GLU A 33 -21.04 12.52 4.09
C GLU A 33 -19.54 12.24 3.89
N TYR A 34 -19.17 11.25 3.08
CA TYR A 34 -17.76 10.96 2.80
C TYR A 34 -16.99 12.18 2.26
N PHE A 35 -17.57 12.92 1.31
CA PHE A 35 -16.95 14.15 0.78
C PHE A 35 -17.00 15.30 1.80
N ASP A 36 -18.13 15.49 2.49
CA ASP A 36 -18.30 16.54 3.50
C ASP A 36 -17.34 16.39 4.69
N ARG A 37 -16.91 15.16 4.97
CA ARG A 37 -15.99 14.84 6.07
C ARG A 37 -14.53 15.10 5.73
N MET A 38 -14.21 15.54 4.52
CA MET A 38 -12.87 16.08 4.15
C MET A 38 -11.70 15.19 4.60
N GLY A 39 -11.84 13.87 4.45
CA GLY A 39 -10.80 12.90 4.83
C GLY A 39 -10.89 12.34 6.24
N ASP A 40 -11.85 12.77 7.05
CA ASP A 40 -12.14 12.23 8.38
C ASP A 40 -13.15 11.07 8.35
N MET A 41 -13.29 10.43 7.19
CA MET A 41 -14.14 9.26 6.97
C MET A 41 -13.44 8.26 6.04
N VAL A 42 -13.50 6.98 6.41
CA VAL A 42 -13.02 5.88 5.56
C VAL A 42 -13.95 5.76 4.36
N ASN A 43 -13.41 5.57 3.16
CA ASN A 43 -14.21 5.33 1.95
C ASN A 43 -15.00 4.00 2.09
N PRO A 44 -16.33 4.06 2.21
CA PRO A 44 -17.13 2.89 2.56
C PRO A 44 -17.34 1.92 1.40
N TRP A 45 -17.32 2.39 0.14
CA TRP A 45 -17.40 1.52 -1.04
C TRP A 45 -16.02 1.04 -1.49
N GLY A 46 -15.06 1.96 -1.61
CA GLY A 46 -13.71 1.67 -2.10
C GLY A 46 -12.97 0.64 -1.24
N GLY A 47 -13.21 0.62 0.08
CA GLY A 47 -12.67 -0.42 0.97
C GLY A 47 -13.17 -1.83 0.63
N VAL A 48 -14.47 -1.97 0.37
CA VAL A 48 -15.09 -3.25 0.00
C VAL A 48 -14.61 -3.71 -1.38
N GLU A 49 -14.51 -2.80 -2.34
CA GLU A 49 -14.00 -3.11 -3.69
C GLU A 49 -12.53 -3.53 -3.66
N ALA A 50 -11.71 -2.84 -2.85
CA ALA A 50 -10.31 -3.21 -2.65
C ALA A 50 -10.19 -4.64 -2.09
N MET A 51 -10.98 -4.98 -1.06
CA MET A 51 -11.03 -6.34 -0.51
C MET A 51 -11.45 -7.37 -1.57
N LEU A 52 -12.47 -7.07 -2.39
CA LEU A 52 -12.95 -7.97 -3.44
C LEU A 52 -11.87 -8.23 -4.49
N THR A 53 -11.23 -7.18 -5.02
CA THR A 53 -10.14 -7.34 -6.00
C THR A 53 -8.92 -8.02 -5.42
N HIS A 54 -8.56 -7.72 -4.17
CA HIS A 54 -7.47 -8.41 -3.51
C HIS A 54 -7.74 -9.91 -3.40
N ALA A 55 -8.96 -10.28 -2.96
CA ALA A 55 -9.36 -11.68 -2.85
C ALA A 55 -9.36 -12.40 -4.21
N VAL A 56 -9.86 -11.77 -5.28
CA VAL A 56 -9.83 -12.36 -6.63
C VAL A 56 -8.39 -12.57 -7.10
N SER A 57 -7.52 -11.57 -6.96
CA SER A 57 -6.11 -11.72 -7.34
C SER A 57 -5.41 -12.82 -6.55
N ALA A 58 -5.69 -12.93 -5.25
CA ALA A 58 -5.07 -13.90 -4.36
C ALA A 58 -5.55 -15.35 -4.57
N LEU A 59 -6.82 -15.55 -4.97
CA LEU A 59 -7.40 -16.89 -5.17
C LEU A 59 -7.17 -17.45 -6.58
N TYR A 60 -7.06 -16.56 -7.57
CA TYR A 60 -6.99 -16.96 -8.98
C TYR A 60 -5.63 -16.73 -9.64
N ASP A 61 -4.68 -16.08 -8.94
CA ASP A 61 -3.35 -15.77 -9.45
C ASP A 61 -3.35 -14.97 -10.76
N VAL A 62 -4.34 -14.10 -10.91
CA VAL A 62 -4.46 -13.18 -12.05
C VAL A 62 -4.55 -11.74 -11.56
N PRO A 63 -4.05 -10.76 -12.33
CA PRO A 63 -4.33 -9.37 -12.06
C PRO A 63 -5.84 -9.12 -12.10
N SER A 64 -6.34 -8.39 -11.11
CA SER A 64 -7.73 -7.92 -11.10
C SER A 64 -7.81 -6.43 -10.77
N ALA A 65 -8.86 -5.78 -11.28
CA ALA A 65 -9.14 -4.38 -11.03
C ALA A 65 -10.66 -4.16 -10.94
N HIS A 66 -11.07 -3.14 -10.18
CA HIS A 66 -12.47 -2.77 -9.99
C HIS A 66 -12.76 -1.36 -10.53
N ALA A 67 -13.98 -1.15 -11.01
CA ALA A 67 -14.52 0.15 -11.34
C ALA A 67 -15.92 0.26 -10.71
N PRO A 68 -16.15 1.23 -9.80
CA PRO A 68 -17.43 1.37 -9.15
C PRO A 68 -18.51 1.72 -10.18
N MET A 69 -19.65 1.05 -10.06
CA MET A 69 -20.90 1.48 -10.66
C MET A 69 -21.58 2.44 -9.71
N LEU A 70 -21.94 3.62 -10.21
CA LEU A 70 -22.66 4.61 -9.43
C LEU A 70 -24.12 4.16 -9.26
N GLU A 71 -24.63 4.24 -8.03
CA GLU A 71 -25.94 3.67 -7.70
C GLU A 71 -27.12 4.43 -8.33
N SER A 72 -26.94 5.73 -8.58
CA SER A 72 -27.99 6.58 -9.11
C SER A 72 -27.42 7.71 -9.95
N ARG A 73 -28.26 8.31 -10.80
CA ARG A 73 -27.94 9.54 -11.52
C ARG A 73 -27.71 10.72 -10.58
N GLU A 74 -28.30 10.72 -9.39
CA GLU A 74 -28.10 11.77 -8.40
C GLU A 74 -26.66 11.73 -7.88
N ILE A 75 -26.18 10.54 -7.47
CA ILE A 75 -24.80 10.36 -7.03
C ILE A 75 -23.82 10.62 -8.18
N ALA A 76 -24.14 10.14 -9.39
CA ALA A 76 -23.28 10.33 -10.56
C ALA A 76 -23.16 11.78 -11.03
N ASN A 77 -24.15 12.62 -10.75
CA ASN A 77 -24.15 14.04 -11.09
C ASN A 77 -23.97 14.92 -9.85
N ALA A 78 -23.57 14.35 -8.71
CA ALA A 78 -23.31 15.11 -7.51
C ALA A 78 -22.13 16.06 -7.75
N ASP A 79 -22.28 17.30 -7.29
CA ASP A 79 -21.20 18.28 -7.24
C ASP A 79 -20.83 18.50 -5.77
N PRO A 80 -19.79 17.81 -5.26
CA PRO A 80 -19.39 17.96 -3.86
C PRO A 80 -18.68 19.30 -3.60
N GLY A 81 -18.46 20.14 -4.62
CA GLY A 81 -17.76 21.41 -4.48
C GLY A 81 -16.28 21.23 -4.13
N VAL A 82 -15.85 21.83 -3.02
CA VAL A 82 -14.44 21.77 -2.56
C VAL A 82 -14.27 20.56 -1.66
N VAL A 83 -13.46 19.60 -2.10
CA VAL A 83 -13.14 18.36 -1.37
C VAL A 83 -11.70 18.33 -0.87
N ASP A 84 -11.38 17.39 0.01
CA ASP A 84 -9.98 17.09 0.37
C ASP A 84 -9.18 16.73 -0.89
N PRO A 85 -7.95 17.26 -1.07
CA PRO A 85 -7.13 17.00 -2.26
C PRO A 85 -6.91 15.51 -2.56
N ARG A 86 -6.94 14.63 -1.55
CA ARG A 86 -6.79 13.17 -1.70
C ARG A 86 -8.01 12.54 -2.38
N MET A 87 -9.16 13.19 -2.32
CA MET A 87 -10.43 12.77 -2.95
C MET A 87 -10.67 13.44 -4.29
N ALA A 88 -9.83 14.41 -4.69
CA ALA A 88 -10.08 15.24 -5.88
C ALA A 88 -10.25 14.40 -7.15
N ALA A 89 -9.46 13.33 -7.32
CA ALA A 89 -9.59 12.45 -8.47
C ALA A 89 -10.97 11.76 -8.53
N GLU A 90 -11.51 11.36 -7.38
CA GLU A 90 -12.84 10.76 -7.27
C GLU A 90 -13.95 11.79 -7.50
N ALA A 91 -13.78 13.03 -7.04
CA ALA A 91 -14.76 14.09 -7.20
C ALA A 91 -14.87 14.63 -8.64
N VAL A 92 -13.77 14.68 -9.39
CA VAL A 92 -13.74 15.29 -10.74
C VAL A 92 -13.82 14.26 -11.87
N SER A 93 -13.80 12.97 -11.58
CA SER A 93 -13.79 11.92 -12.60
C SER A 93 -14.87 10.86 -12.37
N LEU A 94 -15.33 10.27 -13.45
CA LEU A 94 -16.16 9.08 -13.40
C LEU A 94 -15.26 7.85 -13.54
N ALA A 95 -15.33 6.95 -12.56
CA ALA A 95 -14.57 5.71 -12.58
C ALA A 95 -15.20 4.72 -13.57
N MET A 96 -14.86 4.87 -14.86
CA MET A 96 -15.45 4.09 -15.94
C MET A 96 -14.74 2.73 -16.10
N ILE A 97 -15.53 1.69 -16.42
CA ILE A 97 -15.05 0.34 -16.78
C ILE A 97 -13.91 0.35 -17.83
N GLN A 98 -13.94 1.32 -18.75
CA GLN A 98 -12.92 1.50 -19.79
C GLN A 98 -11.51 1.73 -19.21
N CYS A 99 -11.41 2.42 -18.06
CA CYS A 99 -10.14 2.72 -17.40
C CYS A 99 -9.44 1.44 -16.94
N ILE A 100 -10.18 0.54 -16.30
CA ILE A 100 -9.61 -0.72 -15.80
C ILE A 100 -9.35 -1.73 -16.91
N LEU A 101 -10.15 -1.75 -17.98
CA LEU A 101 -9.86 -2.58 -19.15
C LEU A 101 -8.53 -2.16 -19.81
N LYS A 102 -8.31 -0.85 -19.98
CA LYS A 102 -7.05 -0.32 -20.51
C LYS A 102 -5.86 -0.63 -19.60
N GLY A 103 -6.06 -0.53 -18.28
CA GLY A 103 -5.03 -0.86 -17.29
C GLY A 103 -4.67 -2.35 -17.31
N LEU A 104 -5.66 -3.23 -17.25
CA LEU A 104 -5.49 -4.68 -17.26
C LEU A 104 -4.86 -5.20 -18.55
N GLN A 105 -5.11 -4.57 -19.70
CA GLN A 105 -4.42 -4.92 -20.95
C GLN A 105 -2.89 -4.85 -20.83
N ARG A 106 -2.37 -4.01 -19.93
CA ARG A 106 -0.94 -3.80 -19.69
C ARG A 106 -0.49 -4.24 -18.30
N SER A 107 -1.36 -4.87 -17.51
CA SER A 107 -0.99 -5.27 -16.15
C SER A 107 0.07 -6.39 -16.21
N PRO A 108 1.03 -6.38 -15.26
CA PRO A 108 1.96 -7.49 -15.15
C PRO A 108 1.22 -8.76 -14.75
N ARG A 109 1.64 -9.89 -15.32
CA ARG A 109 1.17 -11.21 -14.91
C ARG A 109 1.70 -11.54 -13.51
N LEU A 110 0.84 -12.09 -12.66
CA LEU A 110 1.28 -12.64 -11.38
C LEU A 110 2.00 -13.97 -11.61
N VAL A 111 3.22 -14.09 -11.10
CA VAL A 111 4.04 -15.31 -11.19
C VAL A 111 4.08 -15.97 -9.82
N THR A 112 3.44 -17.13 -9.69
CA THR A 112 3.38 -17.89 -8.44
C THR A 112 4.37 -19.06 -8.39
N ASP A 113 4.81 -19.55 -9.55
CA ASP A 113 5.81 -20.62 -9.62
C ASP A 113 7.16 -20.17 -9.02
N PRO A 114 7.69 -20.90 -8.00
CA PRO A 114 8.91 -20.52 -7.31
C PRO A 114 10.15 -20.43 -8.21
N GLU A 115 10.25 -21.26 -9.25
CA GLU A 115 11.40 -21.25 -10.14
C GLU A 115 11.31 -20.10 -11.15
N ALA A 116 10.13 -19.85 -11.71
CA ALA A 116 9.88 -18.69 -12.57
C ALA A 116 10.11 -17.36 -11.83
N ARG A 117 9.83 -17.29 -10.52
CA ARG A 117 10.11 -16.10 -9.69
C ARG A 117 11.58 -15.73 -9.61
N ARG A 118 12.51 -16.68 -9.82
CA ARG A 118 13.96 -16.41 -9.84
C ARG A 118 14.42 -15.77 -11.14
N HIS A 119 13.57 -15.72 -12.16
CA HIS A 119 13.92 -15.15 -13.44
C HIS A 119 14.11 -13.63 -13.30
N HIS A 120 15.20 -13.10 -13.86
CA HIS A 120 15.60 -11.68 -13.75
C HIS A 120 14.56 -10.67 -14.28
N SER A 121 13.60 -11.12 -15.08
CA SER A 121 12.50 -10.28 -15.59
C SER A 121 11.28 -10.23 -14.65
N VAL A 122 11.29 -11.00 -13.56
CA VAL A 122 10.20 -11.03 -12.57
C VAL A 122 10.58 -10.13 -11.41
N PHE A 123 9.78 -9.09 -11.22
CA PHE A 123 9.90 -8.21 -10.07
C PHE A 123 9.37 -8.91 -8.82
N ASN A 124 10.17 -8.94 -7.76
CA ASN A 124 9.79 -9.52 -6.48
C ASN A 124 10.27 -8.65 -5.31
N ALA A 125 10.06 -9.11 -4.08
CA ALA A 125 10.42 -8.35 -2.88
C ALA A 125 11.91 -7.98 -2.78
N SER A 126 12.83 -8.80 -3.32
CA SER A 126 14.26 -8.48 -3.35
C SER A 126 14.59 -7.26 -4.18
N ASP A 127 13.69 -6.85 -5.08
CA ASP A 127 13.84 -5.68 -5.94
C ASP A 127 13.29 -4.40 -5.27
N VAL A 128 12.71 -4.50 -4.07
CA VAL A 128 12.17 -3.38 -3.30
C VAL A 128 13.18 -2.95 -2.24
N SER A 129 13.79 -1.77 -2.41
CA SER A 129 14.75 -1.24 -1.44
C SER A 129 14.09 -0.70 -0.17
N CYS A 130 12.92 -0.07 -0.30
CA CYS A 130 12.20 0.49 0.84
C CYS A 130 10.71 0.69 0.55
N LEU A 131 9.91 0.71 1.61
CA LEU A 131 8.50 1.08 1.62
C LEU A 131 8.34 2.47 2.26
N VAL A 132 7.56 3.37 1.65
CA VAL A 132 7.21 4.68 2.24
C VAL A 132 5.73 4.69 2.60
N ILE A 133 5.41 5.00 3.85
CA ILE A 133 4.03 5.00 4.37
C ILE A 133 3.73 6.24 5.21
N PRO A 134 2.45 6.62 5.34
CA PRO A 134 2.00 7.51 6.41
C PRO A 134 2.33 6.92 7.78
N ASP A 135 2.72 7.75 8.75
CA ASP A 135 2.92 7.29 10.13
C ASP A 135 1.61 6.72 10.73
N GLY A 136 1.73 5.68 11.56
CA GLY A 136 0.59 4.94 12.13
C GLY A 136 -0.20 4.06 11.16
N CYS A 137 0.13 4.03 9.86
CA CYS A 137 -0.54 3.19 8.87
C CYS A 137 -0.03 1.75 8.88
N VAL A 138 -0.91 0.79 9.16
CA VAL A 138 -0.60 -0.65 9.16
C VAL A 138 -1.52 -1.38 8.18
N GLY A 139 -0.92 -2.03 7.19
CA GLY A 139 -1.62 -2.89 6.23
C GLY A 139 -0.73 -4.03 5.74
N LEU A 140 -1.24 -4.84 4.80
CA LEU A 140 -0.49 -5.98 4.24
C LEU A 140 0.91 -5.59 3.72
N PRO A 141 1.10 -4.44 3.01
CA PRO A 141 2.44 -4.04 2.59
C PRO A 141 3.39 -3.74 3.75
N THR A 142 2.89 -3.10 4.82
CA THR A 142 3.68 -2.81 6.03
C THR A 142 4.13 -4.10 6.72
N LEU A 143 3.22 -5.06 6.87
CA LEU A 143 3.51 -6.35 7.50
C LEU A 143 4.46 -7.19 6.65
N ALA A 144 4.28 -7.20 5.33
CA ALA A 144 5.19 -7.88 4.40
C ALA A 144 6.59 -7.26 4.44
N ALA A 145 6.71 -5.93 4.48
CA ALA A 145 7.99 -5.24 4.60
C ALA A 145 8.68 -5.55 5.93
N LEU A 146 7.93 -5.59 7.03
CA LEU A 146 8.41 -6.00 8.35
C LEU A 146 8.99 -7.42 8.30
N GLU A 147 8.20 -8.39 7.84
CA GLU A 147 8.59 -9.81 7.77
C GLU A 147 9.81 -10.04 6.87
N GLN A 148 9.91 -9.29 5.77
CA GLN A 148 10.94 -9.49 4.75
C GLN A 148 12.19 -8.63 4.96
N GLY A 149 12.28 -7.87 6.05
CA GLY A 149 13.44 -7.04 6.34
C GLY A 149 13.56 -5.79 5.45
N ILE A 150 12.49 -5.39 4.76
CA ILE A 150 12.49 -4.22 3.88
C ILE A 150 12.45 -2.94 4.73
N SER A 151 13.38 -2.01 4.47
CA SER A 151 13.40 -0.72 5.15
C SER A 151 12.08 0.02 4.96
N THR A 152 11.47 0.45 6.05
CA THR A 152 10.18 1.16 6.06
C THR A 152 10.39 2.58 6.54
N ILE A 153 9.92 3.55 5.75
CA ILE A 153 10.02 4.98 6.02
C ILE A 153 8.63 5.50 6.33
N ALA A 154 8.37 5.83 7.59
CA ALA A 154 7.10 6.36 8.07
C ALA A 154 7.14 7.89 8.13
N VAL A 155 6.18 8.56 7.48
CA VAL A 155 6.15 10.03 7.33
C VAL A 155 5.07 10.64 8.23
N ARG A 156 5.47 11.43 9.22
CA ARG A 156 4.57 12.04 10.22
C ARG A 156 3.61 13.08 9.64
N GLU A 157 4.09 13.90 8.69
CA GLU A 157 3.28 14.94 8.04
C GLU A 157 2.07 14.35 7.28
N ASN A 158 2.16 13.11 6.79
CA ASN A 158 1.03 12.46 6.14
C ASN A 158 0.07 11.84 7.17
N ARG A 159 -0.90 12.65 7.60
CA ARG A 159 -1.91 12.22 8.57
C ARG A 159 -2.96 11.31 7.93
N ASN A 160 -3.40 10.33 8.69
CA ASN A 160 -4.43 9.36 8.29
C ASN A 160 -5.33 9.01 9.49
N LEU A 161 -6.35 8.18 9.26
CA LEU A 161 -7.34 7.81 10.28
C LEU A 161 -6.88 6.69 11.22
N MET A 162 -5.77 6.01 10.92
CA MET A 162 -5.20 5.00 11.80
C MET A 162 -4.39 5.66 12.93
N SER A 163 -4.33 4.99 14.08
CA SER A 163 -3.67 5.49 15.28
C SER A 163 -2.80 4.42 15.94
N ASN A 164 -2.06 3.65 15.12
CA ASN A 164 -1.14 2.64 15.61
C ASN A 164 0.20 3.28 15.99
N ASP A 165 0.87 2.76 17.02
CA ASP A 165 2.29 3.05 17.27
C ASP A 165 3.16 2.07 16.50
N LEU A 166 3.83 2.56 15.44
CA LEU A 166 4.69 1.71 14.62
C LEU A 166 5.92 1.20 15.38
N THR A 167 6.34 1.84 16.47
CA THR A 167 7.53 1.43 17.24
C THR A 167 7.30 0.18 18.08
N GLU A 168 6.04 -0.20 18.32
CA GLU A 168 5.67 -1.42 19.04
C GLU A 168 5.79 -2.68 18.19
N LEU A 169 5.92 -2.55 16.87
CA LEU A 169 6.14 -3.69 15.97
C LEU A 169 7.59 -4.20 16.07
N PRO A 170 7.83 -5.51 15.86
CA PRO A 170 9.13 -6.14 16.07
C PRO A 170 10.13 -5.87 14.92
N TRP A 171 10.46 -4.60 14.68
CA TRP A 171 11.40 -4.17 13.65
C TRP A 171 12.83 -4.64 13.96
N ALA A 172 13.56 -5.06 12.92
CA ALA A 172 15.00 -5.23 13.02
C ALA A 172 15.69 -3.85 13.22
N PRO A 173 16.88 -3.82 13.85
CA PRO A 173 17.65 -2.58 13.98
C PRO A 173 17.87 -1.89 12.63
N GLY A 174 17.50 -0.61 12.53
CA GLY A 174 17.64 0.17 11.30
C GLY A 174 16.61 -0.12 10.22
N GLN A 175 15.58 -0.95 10.48
CA GLN A 175 14.54 -1.25 9.51
C GLN A 175 13.45 -0.17 9.45
N LEU A 176 13.08 0.45 10.57
CA LEU A 176 12.10 1.54 10.62
C LEU A 176 12.81 2.91 10.68
N HIS A 177 12.41 3.82 9.79
CA HIS A 177 12.82 5.21 9.79
C HIS A 177 11.58 6.11 9.91
N ILE A 178 11.40 6.76 11.05
CA ILE A 178 10.33 7.76 11.22
C ILE A 178 10.91 9.13 10.87
N VAL A 179 10.26 9.83 9.93
CA VAL A 179 10.68 11.14 9.42
C VAL A 179 9.53 12.15 9.50
N GLU A 180 9.86 13.44 9.52
CA GLU A 180 8.83 14.48 9.65
C GLU A 180 8.01 14.66 8.37
N ASN A 181 8.67 14.68 7.21
CA ASN A 181 8.05 15.04 5.93
C ASN A 181 8.66 14.25 4.75
N TYR A 182 8.09 14.43 3.57
CA TYR A 182 8.54 13.73 2.36
C TYR A 182 9.93 14.15 1.85
N TRP A 183 10.44 15.33 2.22
CA TRP A 183 11.80 15.73 1.87
C TRP A 183 12.83 14.92 2.67
N GLU A 184 12.55 14.68 3.95
CA GLU A 184 13.36 13.78 4.77
C GLU A 184 13.27 12.34 4.28
N ALA A 185 12.07 11.87 3.88
CA ALA A 185 11.90 10.54 3.29
C ALA A 185 12.78 10.37 2.04
N ALA A 186 12.81 11.38 1.16
CA ALA A 186 13.70 11.39 0.00
C ALA A 186 15.18 11.35 0.39
N GLY A 187 15.56 12.03 1.48
CA GLY A 187 16.92 11.96 2.04
C GLY A 187 17.30 10.56 2.53
N VAL A 188 16.39 9.88 3.23
CA VAL A 188 16.58 8.48 3.65
C VAL A 188 16.71 7.58 2.43
N MET A 189 15.82 7.71 1.45
CA MET A 189 15.90 6.94 0.19
C MET A 189 17.23 7.18 -0.55
N ALA A 190 17.74 8.40 -0.56
CA ALA A 190 19.02 8.73 -1.18
C ALA A 190 20.20 8.07 -0.43
N ALA A 191 20.18 8.07 0.91
CA ALA A 191 21.18 7.41 1.73
C ALA A 191 21.18 5.89 1.51
N LEU A 192 19.99 5.26 1.55
CA LEU A 192 19.82 3.83 1.26
C LEU A 192 20.34 3.46 -0.14
N ARG A 193 20.00 4.26 -1.16
CA ARG A 193 20.50 4.07 -2.53
C ARG A 193 22.02 4.17 -2.62
N ALA A 194 22.64 5.03 -1.82
CA ALA A 194 24.09 5.22 -1.79
C ALA A 194 24.83 4.19 -0.91
N GLY A 195 24.11 3.29 -0.22
CA GLY A 195 24.71 2.38 0.75
C GLY A 195 25.22 3.08 2.02
N VAL A 196 24.66 4.25 2.34
CA VAL A 196 25.02 5.06 3.52
C VAL A 196 23.94 4.89 4.58
N ASP A 197 24.35 4.60 5.81
CA ASP A 197 23.42 4.57 6.94
C ASP A 197 22.82 5.98 7.15
N PRO A 198 21.48 6.15 7.06
CA PRO A 198 20.83 7.46 7.20
C PRO A 198 21.16 8.21 8.50
N THR A 199 21.52 7.50 9.57
CA THR A 199 21.87 8.14 10.85
C THR A 199 23.19 8.91 10.79
N THR A 200 24.11 8.52 9.90
CA THR A 200 25.44 9.15 9.76
C THR A 200 25.40 10.53 9.11
N VAL A 201 24.34 10.82 8.36
CA VAL A 201 24.12 12.12 7.71
C VAL A 201 23.27 13.06 8.58
N ARG A 202 22.76 12.59 9.72
CA ARG A 202 22.02 13.42 10.69
C ARG A 202 22.99 14.23 11.57
N ARG A 203 22.52 15.34 12.12
CA ARG A 203 23.28 16.18 13.06
C ARG A 203 22.41 16.53 14.27
N PRO A 204 23.02 16.63 15.48
CA PRO A 204 24.42 16.29 15.79
C PRO A 204 24.68 14.79 15.65
N LEU A 205 25.94 14.40 15.40
CA LEU A 205 26.32 12.99 15.41
C LEU A 205 26.23 12.42 16.83
N ALA A 206 25.77 11.19 16.95
CA ALA A 206 25.80 10.48 18.23
C ALA A 206 27.25 10.23 18.67
N GLY A 207 27.48 10.19 19.98
CA GLY A 207 28.79 9.86 20.54
C GLY A 207 29.20 8.43 20.19
N ALA A 208 30.48 8.21 19.92
CA ALA A 208 31.01 6.88 19.63
C ALA A 208 30.98 6.00 20.88
N GLN A 209 30.37 4.81 20.78
CA GLN A 209 30.39 3.81 21.85
C GLN A 209 31.71 3.04 21.81
N VAL A 210 32.55 3.22 22.83
CA VAL A 210 33.78 2.44 23.00
C VAL A 210 33.47 1.20 23.83
N THR A 211 33.38 0.03 23.19
CA THR A 211 33.35 -1.24 23.91
C THR A 211 34.79 -1.69 24.16
N GLY A 212 35.23 -1.63 25.42
CA GLY A 212 36.56 -2.09 25.81
C GLY A 212 36.73 -3.59 25.57
N LEU A 213 37.93 -4.02 25.15
CA LEU A 213 38.33 -5.42 25.19
C LEU A 213 38.20 -5.90 26.64
N ARG A 214 37.32 -6.88 26.92
CA ARG A 214 37.32 -7.56 28.21
C ARG A 214 38.70 -8.19 28.39
N GLU A 215 39.45 -7.73 29.38
CA GLU A 215 40.67 -8.39 29.84
C GLU A 215 40.30 -9.84 30.15
N GLN A 216 40.78 -10.77 29.32
CA GLN A 216 40.86 -12.17 29.71
C GLN A 216 41.86 -12.20 30.86
N THR A 217 41.35 -12.23 32.09
CA THR A 217 42.13 -12.55 33.26
C THR A 217 42.63 -13.99 33.06
N ALA A 218 43.89 -14.11 32.65
CA ALA A 218 44.59 -15.37 32.64
C ALA A 218 44.68 -15.87 34.09
N SER A 219 43.86 -16.85 34.45
CA SER A 219 44.07 -17.63 35.66
C SER A 219 45.31 -18.49 35.46
N ILE A 220 46.31 -18.26 36.30
CA ILE A 220 47.54 -19.04 36.46
C ILE A 220 47.20 -20.38 37.13
#